data_AF-A0AAV8Z5H4-F1
#
_entry.id   AF-A0AAV8Z5H4-F1
#
_cell.length_a   1.000
_cell.length_b   1.000
_cell.length_c   1.000
_cell.angle_alpha   90.00
_cell.angle_beta   90.00
_cell.angle_gamma   90.00
#
_symmetry.space_group_name_H-M   'P 1'
#
loop_
_entity.id
_entity.type
_entity.pdbx_description
1 polymer ?
#
loop_
_entity_poly.entity_id
_entity_poly.type
_entity_poly.pdbx_seq_one_letter_code
_entity_poly.pdbx_strand_id
1 'polypeptide(L)' 'MLSVQMDQRVNLKFLVKLEKTFTEDYAMFKEVYGNECLSRTQREVKRPKTIRAPNALNVINGRKH' A
#
# COMPACT_ATOMS: atom_id res chain seq x y z
N MET A 1 -1.40 -1.25 25.71
CA MET A 1 -0.83 -1.68 24.42
C MET A 1 -1.95 -2.38 23.66
N LEU A 2 -2.26 -1.95 22.44
CA LEU A 2 -3.26 -2.65 21.62
C LEU A 2 -2.67 -4.02 21.21
N SER A 3 -3.51 -4.94 20.73
CA SER A 3 -2.97 -6.17 20.15
C SER A 3 -2.17 -5.86 18.89
N VAL A 4 -1.14 -6.66 18.60
CA VAL A 4 -0.28 -6.51 17.41
C VAL A 4 -1.11 -6.40 16.12
N GLN A 5 -2.24 -7.11 16.04
CA GLN A 5 -3.17 -7.04 14.91
C GLN A 5 -3.91 -5.69 14.80
N MET A 6 -4.28 -5.09 15.93
CA MET A 6 -4.92 -3.77 15.96
C MET A 6 -3.94 -2.66 15.57
N ASP A 7 -2.69 -2.72 16.05
CA ASP A 7 -1.64 -1.77 15.68
C ASP A 7 -1.36 -1.82 14.17
N GLN A 8 -1.27 -3.02 13.61
CA GLN A 8 -1.15 -3.22 12.16
C GLN A 8 -2.32 -2.60 11.39
N ARG A 9 -3.57 -2.73 11.86
CA ARG A 9 -4.73 -2.11 11.19
C ARG A 9 -4.72 -0.58 11.28
N VAL A 10 -4.25 -0.01 12.38
CA VAL A 10 -4.10 1.45 12.53
C VAL A 10 -3.04 1.98 11.56
N ASN A 11 -1.88 1.32 11.49
CA ASN A 11 -0.81 1.69 10.58
C ASN A 11 -1.24 1.57 9.11
N LEU A 12 -2.03 0.55 8.77
CA LEU A 12 -2.54 0.38 7.41
C LEU A 12 -3.46 1.54 7.02
N LYS A 13 -4.38 1.95 7.91
CA LYS A 13 -5.24 3.12 7.68
C LYS A 13 -4.44 4.40 7.51
N PHE A 14 -3.34 4.55 8.25
CA PHE A 14 -2.46 5.71 8.14
C PHE A 14 -1.74 5.73 6.79
N LEU A 15 -1.19 4.60 6.33
CA LEU A 15 -0.53 4.50 5.02
C LEU A 15 -1.51 4.73 3.86
N VAL A 16 -2.77 4.30 3.98
CA VAL A 16 -3.82 4.64 3.00
C VAL A 16 -4.07 6.15 2.95
N LYS A 17 -4.09 6.84 4.10
CA LYS A 17 -4.24 8.31 4.16
C LYS A 17 -3.02 9.04 3.58
N LEU A 18 -1.83 8.45 3.66
CA LEU A 18 -0.61 8.94 3.02
C LEU A 18 -0.52 8.57 1.53
N GLU A 19 -1.60 8.03 0.96
CA GLU A 19 -1.68 7.61 -0.45
C GLU A 19 -0.59 6.61 -0.88
N LYS A 20 -0.05 5.84 0.07
CA LYS A 20 0.92 4.79 -0.23
C LYS A 20 0.28 3.69 -1.08
N THR A 21 1.06 3.17 -2.02
CA THR A 21 0.65 2.03 -2.84
C THR A 21 0.63 0.75 -2.00
N PHE A 22 -0.08 -0.27 -2.50
CA PHE A 22 -0.11 -1.61 -1.90
C PHE A 22 1.26 -2.31 -1.86
N THR A 23 2.21 -1.87 -2.70
CA THR A 23 3.56 -2.45 -2.70
C THR A 23 4.42 -1.79 -1.63
N GLU A 24 4.34 -0.46 -1.51
CA GLU A 24 5.07 0.30 -0.50
C GLU A 24 4.61 -0.08 0.91
N ASP A 25 3.30 -0.12 1.16
CA ASP A 25 2.82 -0.51 2.48
C ASP A 25 3.12 -1.98 2.80
N TYR A 26 3.19 -2.84 1.79
CA TYR A 26 3.60 -4.22 1.99
C TYR A 26 5.04 -4.34 2.44
N ALA A 27 5.96 -3.63 1.77
CA ALA A 27 7.36 -3.58 2.14
C ALA A 27 7.53 -3.04 3.57
N MET A 28 6.90 -1.90 3.88
CA MET A 28 6.97 -1.29 5.22
C MET A 28 6.43 -2.22 6.31
N PHE A 29 5.32 -2.92 6.05
CA PHE A 29 4.77 -3.88 7.01
C PHE A 29 5.67 -5.10 7.19
N LYS A 30 6.32 -5.57 6.13
CA LYS A 30 7.29 -6.66 6.23
C LYS A 30 8.53 -6.26 7.03
N GLU A 31 8.99 -5.03 6.90
CA GLU A 31 10.11 -4.50 7.67
C GLU A 31 9.79 -4.38 9.17
N VAL A 32 8.59 -3.89 9.52
CA VAL A 32 8.22 -3.65 10.93
C VAL A 32 7.72 -4.91 11.64
N TYR A 33 6.90 -5.73 10.97
CA TYR A 33 6.21 -6.86 11.60
C TYR A 33 6.77 -8.23 11.19
N GLY A 34 7.66 -8.29 10.19
CA GLY A 34 8.34 -9.52 9.78
C GLY A 34 7.37 -10.65 9.43
N ASN A 35 7.39 -11.72 10.22
CA ASN A 35 6.54 -12.90 10.04
C ASN A 35 5.14 -12.76 10.67
N GLU A 36 4.95 -11.79 11.55
CA GLU A 36 3.65 -11.49 12.17
C GLU A 36 2.82 -10.50 11.33
N CYS A 37 3.35 -10.08 10.18
CA CYS A 37 2.67 -9.21 9.23
C CYS A 37 1.35 -9.84 8.74
N LEU A 38 0.26 -9.07 8.78
CA LEU A 38 -1.04 -9.46 8.23
C LEU A 38 -0.92 -9.88 6.76
N SER A 39 -1.72 -10.88 6.38
CA SER A 39 -1.77 -11.36 5.00
C SER A 39 -2.29 -10.28 4.04
N ARG A 40 -2.07 -10.47 2.74
CA ARG A 40 -2.55 -9.54 1.70
C ARG A 40 -4.08 -9.38 1.77
N THR A 41 -4.80 -10.47 2.01
CA THR A 41 -6.26 -10.48 2.18
C THR A 41 -6.69 -9.74 3.46
N GLN A 42 -5.96 -9.92 4.56
CA GLN A 42 -6.25 -9.22 5.82
C GLN A 42 -5.95 -7.72 5.78
N ARG A 43 -5.12 -7.28 4.82
CA ARG A 43 -4.83 -5.87 4.53
C ARG A 43 -5.66 -5.31 3.39
N GLU A 44 -6.70 -6.01 2.95
CA GLU A 44 -7.62 -5.47 1.98
C GLU A 44 -8.44 -4.34 2.63
N VAL A 45 -8.06 -3.10 2.32
CA VAL A 45 -8.74 -1.88 2.73
C VAL A 45 -9.29 -1.18 1.50
N LYS A 46 -10.53 -0.67 1.60
CA LYS A 46 -11.13 0.18 0.58
C LYS A 46 -10.27 1.43 0.42
N ARG A 47 -9.41 1.45 -0.59
CA ARG A 47 -8.68 2.66 -0.97
C ARG A 47 -9.61 3.56 -1.76
N PRO A 48 -9.60 4.87 -1.51
CA PRO A 48 -10.19 5.80 -2.47
C PRO A 48 -9.55 5.51 -3.83
N LYS A 49 -10.35 5.52 -4.91
CA LYS A 49 -9.80 5.48 -6.27
C LYS A 49 -8.93 6.72 -6.39
N THR A 50 -7.62 6.56 -6.23
CA THR A 50 -6.68 7.59 -6.65
C THR A 50 -7.05 7.88 -8.09
N ILE A 51 -7.37 9.14 -8.39
CA ILE A 51 -7.45 9.60 -9.77
C ILE A 51 -6.05 9.35 -10.28
N ARG A 52 -5.87 8.21 -10.95
CA ARG A 52 -4.60 7.81 -11.55
C ARG A 52 -4.23 9.02 -12.38
N ALA A 53 -3.12 9.68 -12.06
CA ALA A 53 -2.59 10.69 -12.95
C ALA A 53 -2.50 10.02 -14.32
N PRO A 54 -3.23 10.48 -15.35
CA PRO A 54 -3.07 9.94 -16.68
C PRO A 54 -1.63 10.27 -17.06
N ASN A 55 -0.74 9.27 -17.13
CA ASN A 55 0.53 9.27 -17.88
C ASN A 55 1.59 8.23 -17.43
N ALA A 56 1.28 7.22 -16.61
CA ALA A 56 2.24 6.13 -16.39
C ALA A 56 2.38 5.16 -17.60
N LEU A 57 1.42 5.16 -18.54
CA LEU A 57 1.50 4.34 -19.77
C LEU A 57 2.34 4.98 -20.89
N ASN A 58 2.60 6.29 -20.84
CA ASN A 58 3.34 6.99 -21.90
C ASN A 58 4.86 6.87 -21.79
N VAL A 59 5.38 6.29 -20.69
CA VAL A 59 6.82 6.02 -20.54
C VAL A 59 7.24 4.72 -21.25
N ILE A 60 6.30 3.79 -21.51
CA ILE A 60 6.61 2.50 -22.13
C ILE A 60 6.56 2.59 -23.66
N ASN A 61 5.77 3.51 -24.23
CA ASN A 61 5.61 3.69 -25.68
C ASN A 61 6.29 4.96 -26.23
N GLY A 62 7.42 5.35 -25.63
CA GLY A 62 8.22 6.48 -26.09
C GLY A 62 9.11 6.12 -27.30
N ARG A 63 8.77 6.72 -28.45
CA ARG A 63 9.62 7.00 -29.64
C ARG A 63 9.97 5.86 -30.59
N LYS A 64 9.26 5.83 -31.72
CA LYS A 64 9.88 5.97 -33.04
C LYS A 64 9.05 6.97 -33.86
N HIS A 65 9.64 8.13 -34.13
CA HIS A 65 9.24 8.94 -35.29
C HIS A 65 9.69 8.22 -36.56
#